data_AF-A0A8H4RRZ6-F1
#
_entry.id   AF-A0A8H4RRZ6-F1
#
_cell.length_a   1.000
_cell.length_b   1.000
_cell.length_c   1.000
_cell.angle_alpha   90.00
_cell.angle_beta   90.00
_cell.angle_gamma   90.00
#
_symmetry.space_group_name_H-M   'P 1'
#
loop_
_entity.id
_entity.type
_entity.pdbx_description
1 polymer ?
#
loop_
_entity_poly.entity_id
_entity_poly.type
_entity_poly.pdbx_seq_one_letter_code
_entity_poly.pdbx_strand_id
1 'polypeptide(L)'
;MSFASPVWKRFISPPFPLLTELEDGSHEISHPTPEIDFTDGDRDALLVLLNIVHFKFSLIPKQALKIANFSERGELVVLVEILGEPLPEGTIESIKKFHLFVTKATLEVCYGFVDKLASSMIKNCKHQTDECDVLGYGSIVLSLEKEELWSRKDPAAIKCSLEDLAERLANVRILFLPCSDEDKLDHTKCHRSLFEEGVFEDSRIQLQDEITEAYTPYFDRVKATLQ
;
A
#
# COMPACT_ATOMS: atom_id res chain seq x y z
N MET A 1 -16.75 -3.09 8.91
CA MET A 1 -15.80 -2.48 7.93
C MET A 1 -15.49 -3.35 6.70
N SER A 2 -16.00 -4.59 6.58
CA SER A 2 -15.79 -5.49 5.43
C SER A 2 -16.60 -5.13 4.16
N PHE A 3 -17.43 -4.09 4.21
CA PHE A 3 -18.37 -3.73 3.15
C PHE A 3 -17.89 -2.61 2.22
N ALA A 4 -16.73 -1.99 2.48
CA ALA A 4 -16.25 -0.83 1.72
C ALA A 4 -15.43 -1.20 0.46
N SER A 5 -14.71 -2.32 0.46
CA SER A 5 -14.11 -2.91 -0.76
C SER A 5 -13.62 -4.34 -0.50
N PRO A 6 -13.73 -5.26 -1.49
CA PRO A 6 -13.24 -6.64 -1.37
C PRO A 6 -11.74 -6.75 -1.03
N VAL A 7 -10.94 -5.72 -1.37
CA VAL A 7 -9.50 -5.66 -1.09
C VAL A 7 -9.23 -5.56 0.41
N TRP A 8 -9.99 -4.73 1.13
CA TRP A 8 -9.84 -4.58 2.58
C TRP A 8 -10.28 -5.82 3.35
N LYS A 9 -11.25 -6.59 2.82
CA LYS A 9 -11.63 -7.89 3.42
C LYS A 9 -10.47 -8.88 3.43
N ARG A 10 -9.56 -8.82 2.44
CA ARG A 10 -8.36 -9.66 2.36
C ARG A 10 -7.21 -9.17 3.24
N PHE A 11 -7.18 -7.88 3.54
CA PHE A 11 -6.16 -7.27 4.41
C PHE A 11 -6.43 -7.52 5.90
N ILE A 12 -7.70 -7.49 6.31
CA ILE A 12 -8.13 -7.72 7.70
C ILE A 12 -8.31 -9.23 7.98
N SER A 13 -8.28 -10.06 6.93
CA SER A 13 -8.34 -11.52 7.02
C SER A 13 -7.25 -12.12 6.12
N PRO A 14 -5.97 -12.04 6.51
CA PRO A 14 -4.90 -12.63 5.72
C PRO A 14 -5.11 -14.15 5.65
N PRO A 15 -4.75 -14.80 4.53
CA PRO A 15 -4.75 -16.25 4.47
C PRO A 15 -3.52 -16.71 5.27
N PHE A 16 -3.68 -16.88 6.58
CA PHE A 16 -2.76 -17.78 7.28
C PHE A 16 -2.91 -19.14 6.57
N PRO A 17 -1.81 -19.81 6.18
CA PRO A 17 -1.90 -21.17 5.70
C PRO A 17 -2.50 -21.98 6.85
N LEU A 18 -3.79 -22.31 6.72
CA LEU A 18 -4.36 -23.44 7.43
C LEU A 18 -3.57 -24.63 6.91
N LEU A 19 -2.68 -25.16 7.75
CA LEU A 19 -2.02 -26.44 7.53
C LEU A 19 -3.08 -27.54 7.54
N THR A 20 -3.71 -27.70 6.39
CA THR A 20 -4.49 -28.84 5.93
C THR A 20 -3.93 -29.06 4.55
N GLU A 21 -3.00 -29.99 4.35
CA GLU A 21 -3.32 -31.41 4.17
C GLU A 21 -2.23 -32.32 4.75
N LEU A 22 -2.57 -33.03 5.82
CA LEU A 22 -2.39 -34.49 5.83
C LEU A 22 -3.71 -35.08 6.30
N GLU A 23 -4.25 -35.92 5.44
CA GLU A 23 -5.57 -36.53 5.48
C GLU A 23 -5.80 -37.33 6.78
N ASP A 24 -6.88 -37.05 7.50
CA ASP A 24 -7.99 -37.98 7.78
C ASP A 24 -8.73 -37.60 9.10
N GLY A 25 -10.07 -37.54 9.04
CA GLY A 25 -10.96 -37.65 10.22
C GLY A 25 -11.13 -36.47 11.21
N SER A 26 -11.79 -35.40 10.77
CA SER A 26 -12.67 -34.49 11.55
C SER A 26 -12.49 -34.36 13.08
N HIS A 27 -11.65 -33.40 13.50
CA HIS A 27 -11.90 -32.58 14.68
C HIS A 27 -11.37 -31.16 14.39
N GLU A 28 -12.25 -30.17 14.30
CA GLU A 28 -11.91 -28.74 14.20
C GLU A 28 -11.16 -28.32 15.47
N ILE A 29 -9.83 -28.26 15.41
CA ILE A 29 -9.02 -27.64 16.48
C ILE A 29 -8.89 -26.17 16.14
N SER A 30 -9.84 -25.38 16.62
CA SER A 30 -9.73 -23.92 16.71
C SER A 30 -8.57 -23.59 17.67
N HIS A 31 -7.39 -23.29 17.14
CA HIS A 31 -6.34 -22.72 17.97
C HIS A 31 -6.76 -21.30 18.40
N PRO A 32 -6.84 -21.02 19.72
CA PRO A 32 -7.18 -19.70 20.20
C PRO A 32 -6.12 -18.71 19.72
N THR A 33 -6.54 -17.71 18.95
CA THR A 33 -5.67 -16.57 18.67
C THR A 33 -5.38 -15.89 20.01
N PRO A 34 -4.12 -15.69 20.41
CA PRO A 34 -3.81 -15.03 21.67
C PRO A 34 -4.44 -13.63 21.65
N GLU A 35 -5.44 -13.42 22.50
CA GLU A 35 -6.09 -12.15 22.70
C GLU A 35 -5.15 -11.26 23.52
N ILE A 36 -4.73 -10.13 22.95
CA ILE A 36 -3.92 -9.15 23.65
C ILE A 36 -4.87 -8.26 24.43
N ASP A 37 -4.74 -8.29 25.76
CA ASP A 37 -5.56 -7.48 26.65
C ASP A 37 -5.01 -6.04 26.71
N PHE A 38 -5.87 -5.08 26.36
CA PHE A 38 -5.59 -3.64 26.42
C PHE A 38 -6.54 -2.92 27.40
N THR A 39 -7.13 -3.63 28.36
CA THR A 39 -8.10 -3.05 29.31
C THR A 39 -7.54 -1.87 30.12
N ASP A 40 -6.23 -1.85 30.36
CA ASP A 40 -5.54 -0.75 31.07
C ASP A 40 -5.13 0.42 30.17
N GLY A 41 -5.25 0.28 28.84
CA GLY A 41 -4.85 1.29 27.87
C GLY A 41 -5.97 2.27 27.50
N ASP A 42 -5.61 3.50 27.11
CA ASP A 42 -6.56 4.42 26.49
C ASP A 42 -6.96 3.87 25.11
N ARG A 43 -8.21 3.41 25.02
CA ARG A 43 -8.81 2.85 23.81
C ARG A 43 -8.71 3.80 22.61
N ASP A 44 -8.86 5.10 22.83
CA ASP A 44 -8.83 6.09 21.76
C ASP A 44 -7.39 6.31 21.27
N ALA A 45 -6.40 6.29 22.18
CA ALA A 45 -4.98 6.36 21.83
C ALA A 45 -4.54 5.14 20.99
N LEU A 46 -4.98 3.94 21.38
CA LEU A 46 -4.74 2.70 20.61
C LEU A 46 -5.38 2.75 19.24
N LEU A 47 -6.60 3.28 19.13
CA LEU A 47 -7.28 3.43 17.85
C LEU A 47 -6.54 4.42 16.94
N VAL A 48 -6.00 5.51 17.50
CA VAL A 48 -5.17 6.47 16.77
C VAL A 48 -3.86 5.83 16.32
N LEU A 49 -3.16 5.10 17.19
CA LEU A 49 -1.95 4.35 16.81
C LEU A 49 -2.23 3.31 15.73
N LEU A 50 -3.31 2.53 15.85
CA LEU A 50 -3.73 1.59 14.81
C LEU A 50 -4.01 2.33 13.50
N ASN A 51 -4.72 3.45 13.56
CA ASN A 51 -4.99 4.24 12.37
C ASN A 51 -3.70 4.82 11.78
N ILE A 52 -2.70 5.23 12.57
CA ILE A 52 -1.39 5.68 12.09
C ILE A 52 -0.61 4.53 11.44
N VAL A 53 -0.56 3.36 12.10
CA VAL A 53 0.13 2.16 11.59
C VAL A 53 -0.51 1.65 10.30
N HIS A 54 -1.83 1.73 10.21
CA HIS A 54 -2.59 1.40 9.00
C HIS A 54 -2.75 2.59 8.06
N PHE A 55 -2.05 3.70 8.33
CA PHE A 55 -2.07 4.95 7.58
C PHE A 55 -3.44 5.63 7.42
N LYS A 56 -4.51 5.18 8.07
CA LYS A 56 -5.86 5.76 7.99
C LYS A 56 -6.00 7.13 8.70
N PHE A 57 -5.26 8.14 8.26
CA PHE A 57 -5.22 9.48 8.86
C PHE A 57 -6.58 10.19 8.79
N SER A 58 -7.42 9.86 7.79
CA SER A 58 -8.80 10.37 7.68
C SER A 58 -9.73 9.91 8.80
N LEU A 59 -9.40 8.80 9.46
CA LEU A 59 -10.14 8.25 10.60
C LEU A 59 -9.63 8.76 11.95
N ILE A 60 -8.53 9.52 11.97
CA ILE A 60 -8.04 10.15 13.19
C ILE A 60 -8.92 11.38 13.45
N PRO A 61 -9.62 11.45 14.59
CA PRO A 61 -10.47 12.60 14.90
C PRO A 61 -9.68 13.90 14.77
N LYS A 62 -10.24 14.92 14.08
CA LYS A 62 -9.55 16.21 13.89
C LYS A 62 -9.13 16.88 15.22
N GLN A 63 -9.79 16.53 16.32
CA GLN A 63 -9.44 16.96 17.67
C GLN A 63 -8.18 16.25 18.20
N ALA A 64 -7.98 14.98 17.85
CA ALA A 64 -6.73 14.24 18.10
C ALA A 64 -5.59 14.69 17.16
N LEU A 65 -5.93 15.15 15.94
CA LEU A 65 -4.98 15.80 15.02
C LEU A 65 -4.51 17.19 15.48
N LYS A 66 -5.22 17.87 16.38
CA LYS A 66 -4.66 19.09 17.03
C LYS A 66 -3.41 18.78 17.84
N ILE A 67 -3.29 17.53 18.27
CA ILE A 67 -2.18 17.00 19.07
C ILE A 67 -1.12 16.43 18.12
N ALA A 68 -1.51 15.61 17.14
CA ALA A 68 -0.66 15.15 16.04
C ALA A 68 -0.56 16.18 14.91
N ASN A 69 0.11 17.31 15.14
CA ASN A 69 0.41 18.24 14.05
C ASN A 69 1.43 17.61 13.10
N PHE A 70 1.06 17.46 11.83
CA PHE A 70 2.03 17.27 10.77
C PHE A 70 2.52 18.63 10.31
N SER A 71 3.84 18.83 10.21
CA SER A 71 4.36 20.07 9.62
C SER A 71 3.92 20.18 8.15
N GLU A 72 4.04 21.38 7.56
CA GLU A 72 3.86 21.56 6.10
C GLU A 72 4.82 20.70 5.24
N ARG A 73 5.73 19.96 5.89
CA ARG A 73 6.67 19.01 5.28
C ARG A 73 6.29 17.55 5.51
N GLY A 74 5.13 17.25 6.12
CA GLY A 74 4.67 15.89 6.41
C GLY A 74 5.34 15.23 7.62
N GLU A 75 6.02 15.99 8.48
CA GLU A 75 6.67 15.43 9.67
C GLU A 75 5.70 15.40 10.85
N LEU A 76 5.59 14.26 11.53
CA LEU A 76 4.81 14.12 12.76
C LEU A 76 5.47 14.91 13.90
N VAL A 77 4.87 16.02 14.34
CA VAL A 77 5.53 16.96 15.27
C VAL A 77 5.22 16.65 16.74
N VAL A 78 4.08 16.06 17.12
CA VAL A 78 3.80 15.73 18.54
C VAL A 78 2.83 14.54 18.67
N LEU A 79 3.24 13.45 19.32
CA LEU A 79 2.34 12.37 19.80
C LEU A 79 2.25 12.33 21.34
N VAL A 80 2.93 13.27 22.01
CA VAL A 80 3.30 13.18 23.43
C VAL A 80 2.11 13.36 24.38
N GLU A 81 1.10 14.17 24.03
CA GLU A 81 -0.03 14.40 24.95
C GLU A 81 -1.03 13.22 25.01
N ILE A 82 -1.09 12.36 23.98
CA ILE A 82 -2.06 11.25 23.95
C ILE A 82 -1.49 10.01 24.67
N LEU A 83 -0.18 9.78 24.59
CA LEU A 83 0.42 8.56 25.14
C LEU A 83 0.80 8.69 26.62
N GLY A 84 0.75 9.89 27.20
CA GLY A 84 1.19 10.15 28.58
C GLY A 84 2.69 9.99 28.81
N GLU A 85 3.38 9.30 27.90
CA GLU A 85 4.80 9.02 27.89
C GLU A 85 5.42 9.36 26.52
N PRO A 86 6.70 9.74 26.47
CA PRO A 86 7.41 9.94 25.21
C PRO A 86 7.44 8.64 24.41
N LEU A 87 7.29 8.73 23.09
CA LEU A 87 7.52 7.59 22.20
C LEU A 87 8.94 7.02 22.42
N PRO A 88 9.13 5.70 22.34
CA PRO A 88 10.45 5.11 22.38
C PRO A 88 11.39 5.79 21.37
N GLU A 89 12.65 5.96 21.77
CA GLU A 89 13.67 6.54 20.90
C GLU A 89 13.77 5.75 19.58
N GLY A 90 13.76 6.45 18.44
CA GLY A 90 13.82 5.84 17.11
C GLY A 90 12.48 5.48 16.47
N THR A 91 11.34 5.60 17.19
CA THR A 91 10.02 5.27 16.62
C THR A 91 9.65 6.19 15.46
N ILE A 92 9.89 7.51 15.58
CA ILE A 92 9.56 8.48 14.53
C ILE A 92 10.41 8.22 13.29
N GLU A 93 11.70 7.96 13.47
CA GLU A 93 12.65 7.62 12.39
C GLU A 93 12.21 6.34 11.68
N SER A 94 11.71 5.35 12.43
CA SER A 94 11.21 4.09 11.89
C SER A 94 9.95 4.32 11.04
N ILE A 95 9.00 5.11 11.53
CA ILE A 95 7.79 5.48 10.78
C ILE A 95 8.15 6.25 9.50
N LYS A 96 9.07 7.23 9.57
CA LYS A 96 9.53 7.98 8.39
C LYS A 96 10.21 7.08 7.37
N LYS A 97 11.10 6.17 7.81
CA LYS A 97 11.75 5.19 6.95
C LYS A 97 10.73 4.29 6.27
N PHE A 98 9.76 3.80 7.02
CA PHE A 98 8.72 2.94 6.50
C PHE A 98 7.83 3.68 5.48
N HIS A 99 7.41 4.91 5.77
CA HIS A 99 6.68 5.74 4.81
C HIS A 99 7.46 5.96 3.50
N LEU A 100 8.74 6.32 3.62
CA LEU A 100 9.62 6.52 2.47
C LEU A 100 9.75 5.25 1.63
N PHE A 101 9.89 4.11 2.30
CA PHE A 101 9.96 2.80 1.66
C PHE A 101 8.67 2.47 0.89
N VAL A 102 7.49 2.58 1.51
CA VAL A 102 6.21 2.29 0.86
C VAL A 102 5.97 3.20 -0.34
N THR A 103 6.27 4.49 -0.17
CA THR A 103 6.19 5.49 -1.24
C THR A 103 7.08 5.10 -2.41
N LYS A 104 8.34 4.72 -2.12
CA LYS A 104 9.31 4.28 -3.13
C LYS A 104 8.80 3.06 -3.90
N ALA A 105 8.42 2.00 -3.19
CA ALA A 105 7.94 0.75 -3.81
C ALA A 105 6.74 1.02 -4.72
N THR A 106 5.80 1.84 -4.26
CA THR A 106 4.59 2.19 -5.00
C THR A 106 4.89 2.99 -6.27
N LEU A 107 5.80 3.98 -6.20
CA LEU A 107 6.23 4.74 -7.37
C LEU A 107 7.04 3.89 -8.36
N GLU A 108 7.91 3.01 -7.86
CA GLU A 108 8.75 2.13 -8.69
C GLU A 108 7.91 1.19 -9.56
N VAL A 109 6.78 0.71 -9.08
CA VAL A 109 5.84 -0.04 -9.91
C VAL A 109 5.36 0.79 -11.10
N CYS A 110 4.87 2.01 -10.84
CA CYS A 110 4.32 2.87 -11.89
C CYS A 110 5.40 3.22 -12.90
N TYR A 111 6.58 3.59 -12.42
CA TYR A 111 7.72 3.93 -13.26
C TYR A 111 8.31 2.73 -14.00
N GLY A 112 8.34 1.55 -13.38
CA GLY A 112 8.74 0.31 -14.03
C GLY A 112 7.79 -0.06 -15.17
N PHE A 113 6.50 0.25 -15.03
CA PHE A 113 5.53 0.08 -16.12
C PHE A 113 5.78 1.06 -17.28
N VAL A 114 6.07 2.32 -16.96
CA VAL A 114 6.48 3.32 -17.95
C VAL A 114 7.74 2.86 -18.70
N ASP A 115 8.74 2.32 -18.00
CA ASP A 115 9.97 1.79 -18.62
C ASP A 115 9.70 0.60 -19.53
N LYS A 116 8.83 -0.33 -19.10
CA LYS A 116 8.43 -1.48 -19.92
C LYS A 116 7.81 -1.02 -21.24
N LEU A 117 6.93 -0.02 -21.20
CA LEU A 117 6.29 0.53 -22.39
C LEU A 117 7.23 1.41 -23.23
N ALA A 118 8.19 2.09 -22.61
CA ALA A 118 9.20 2.88 -23.30
C ALA A 118 10.24 2.01 -24.02
N SER A 119 10.46 0.78 -23.55
CA SER A 119 11.40 -0.16 -24.14
C SER A 119 10.89 -0.70 -25.47
N SER A 120 11.45 -0.17 -26.57
CA SER A 120 11.10 -0.60 -27.94
C SER A 120 11.56 -2.03 -28.28
N MET A 121 12.27 -2.72 -27.38
CA MET A 121 12.80 -4.07 -27.64
C MET A 121 11.77 -5.17 -27.39
N ILE A 122 10.78 -4.93 -26.52
CA ILE A 122 9.81 -5.95 -26.11
C ILE A 122 8.42 -5.37 -26.30
N LYS A 123 7.67 -5.91 -27.26
CA LYS A 123 6.28 -5.53 -27.45
C LYS A 123 5.44 -6.09 -26.30
N ASN A 124 4.86 -5.20 -25.51
CA ASN A 124 3.99 -5.56 -24.38
C ASN A 124 2.56 -5.84 -24.85
N CYS A 125 2.21 -5.34 -26.04
CA CYS A 125 0.95 -5.66 -26.69
C CYS A 125 0.85 -7.15 -27.02
N LYS A 126 -0.25 -7.79 -26.58
CA LYS A 126 -0.55 -9.20 -26.91
C LYS A 126 -0.67 -9.44 -28.42
N HIS A 127 -1.01 -8.40 -29.19
CA HIS A 127 -1.13 -8.44 -30.64
C HIS A 127 0.14 -7.96 -31.39
N GLN A 128 1.22 -7.64 -30.66
CA GLN A 128 2.51 -7.26 -31.25
C GLN A 128 2.47 -5.99 -32.13
N THR A 129 1.53 -5.07 -31.85
CA THR A 129 1.39 -3.76 -32.51
C THR A 129 2.11 -2.69 -31.71
N ASP A 130 2.91 -1.85 -32.38
CA ASP A 130 3.67 -0.78 -31.71
C ASP A 130 2.75 0.38 -31.28
N GLU A 131 1.68 0.60 -32.04
CA GLU A 131 0.69 1.64 -31.80
C GLU A 131 0.02 1.48 -30.42
N CYS A 132 -0.22 0.24 -29.99
CA CYS A 132 -0.83 -0.05 -28.69
C CYS A 132 0.12 0.33 -27.54
N ASP A 133 1.40 -0.01 -27.66
CA ASP A 133 2.42 0.29 -26.65
C ASP A 133 2.68 1.80 -26.58
N VAL A 134 2.74 2.49 -27.73
CA VAL A 134 2.90 3.95 -27.81
C VAL A 134 1.71 4.67 -27.17
N LEU A 135 0.48 4.24 -27.45
CA LEU A 135 -0.71 4.83 -26.82
C LEU A 135 -0.75 4.55 -25.32
N GLY A 136 -0.40 3.31 -24.92
CA GLY A 136 -0.24 2.94 -23.53
C GLY A 136 0.75 3.86 -22.81
N TYR A 137 1.94 4.05 -23.38
CA TYR A 137 2.99 4.91 -22.85
C TYR A 137 2.52 6.36 -22.70
N GLY A 138 1.98 6.95 -23.77
CA GLY A 138 1.48 8.32 -23.74
C GLY A 138 0.39 8.51 -22.69
N SER A 139 -0.55 7.56 -22.61
CA SER A 139 -1.66 7.65 -21.66
C SER A 139 -1.24 7.55 -20.19
N ILE A 140 -0.30 6.65 -19.84
CA ILE A 140 0.19 6.55 -18.46
C ILE A 140 1.00 7.77 -18.06
N VAL A 141 1.86 8.28 -18.96
CA VAL A 141 2.67 9.48 -18.67
C VAL A 141 1.78 10.69 -18.44
N LEU A 142 0.79 10.92 -19.31
CA LEU A 142 -0.17 12.02 -19.15
C LEU A 142 -1.01 11.89 -17.88
N SER A 143 -1.45 10.68 -17.54
CA SER A 143 -2.18 10.41 -16.30
C SER A 143 -1.32 10.66 -15.06
N LEU A 144 -0.05 10.22 -15.05
CA LEU A 144 0.88 10.49 -13.95
C LEU A 144 1.21 11.99 -13.83
N GLU A 145 1.34 12.69 -14.95
CA GLU A 145 1.54 14.14 -14.98
C GLU A 145 0.35 14.89 -14.40
N LYS A 146 -0.88 14.49 -14.76
CA LYS A 146 -2.11 15.06 -14.21
C LYS A 146 -2.20 14.91 -12.69
N GLU A 147 -1.72 13.80 -12.14
CA GLU A 147 -1.69 13.54 -10.69
C GLU A 147 -0.43 14.09 -9.99
N GLU A 148 0.39 14.87 -10.71
CA GLU A 148 1.65 15.48 -10.26
C GLU A 148 2.75 14.47 -9.84
N LEU A 149 2.62 13.22 -10.29
CA LEU A 149 3.58 12.13 -10.05
C LEU A 149 4.64 12.00 -11.16
N TRP A 150 4.54 12.84 -12.20
CA TRP A 150 5.53 12.95 -13.28
C TRP A 150 6.21 14.35 -13.28
N SER A 151 7.46 14.51 -13.69
CA SER A 151 8.50 13.49 -13.96
C SER A 151 8.79 12.62 -12.73
N ARG A 152 9.58 11.55 -12.90
CA ARG A 152 10.03 10.68 -11.79
C ARG A 152 10.41 11.49 -10.55
N LYS A 153 9.65 11.30 -9.47
CA LYS A 153 9.84 11.99 -8.21
C LYS A 153 10.72 11.16 -7.30
N ASP A 154 11.56 11.85 -6.54
CA ASP A 154 12.20 11.25 -5.36
C ASP A 154 11.08 10.91 -4.35
N PRO A 155 11.05 9.70 -3.76
CA PRO A 155 10.07 9.34 -2.74
C PRO A 155 10.02 10.34 -1.57
N ALA A 156 11.14 10.98 -1.20
CA ALA A 156 11.18 12.01 -0.16
C ALA A 156 10.54 13.34 -0.58
N ALA A 157 10.30 13.55 -1.87
CA ALA A 157 9.61 14.74 -2.39
C ALA A 157 8.08 14.59 -2.34
N ILE A 158 7.56 13.38 -2.13
CA ILE A 158 6.13 13.14 -1.96
C ILE A 158 5.72 13.52 -0.52
N LYS A 159 4.95 14.59 -0.41
CA LYS A 159 4.51 15.15 0.89
C LYS A 159 3.09 14.75 1.29
N CYS A 160 2.36 14.04 0.44
CA CYS A 160 1.01 13.58 0.75
C CYS A 160 1.04 12.29 1.57
N SER A 161 -0.10 11.93 2.15
CA SER A 161 -0.24 10.63 2.83
C SER A 161 -0.18 9.47 1.82
N LEU A 162 -0.02 8.24 2.34
CA LEU A 162 -0.08 7.03 1.50
C LEU A 162 -1.50 6.81 0.93
N GLU A 163 -2.53 7.26 1.62
CA GLU A 163 -3.93 7.24 1.18
C GLU A 163 -4.12 8.17 0.00
N ASP A 164 -3.65 9.40 0.13
CA ASP A 164 -3.71 10.38 -0.95
C ASP A 164 -2.90 9.88 -2.15
N LEU A 165 -1.73 9.27 -1.92
CA LEU A 165 -0.92 8.68 -2.98
C LEU A 165 -1.67 7.53 -3.66
N ALA A 166 -2.30 6.64 -2.89
CA ALA A 166 -3.10 5.53 -3.42
C ALA A 166 -4.32 6.03 -4.20
N GLU A 167 -4.99 7.09 -3.73
CA GLU A 167 -6.12 7.71 -4.44
C GLU A 167 -5.69 8.34 -5.76
N ARG A 168 -4.57 9.09 -5.75
CA ARG A 168 -3.96 9.63 -6.98
C ARG A 168 -3.63 8.53 -7.97
N LEU A 169 -3.03 7.44 -7.49
CA LEU A 169 -2.69 6.29 -8.33
C LEU A 169 -3.92 5.55 -8.85
N ALA A 170 -5.00 5.47 -8.08
CA ALA A 170 -6.27 4.93 -8.54
C ALA A 170 -6.91 5.78 -9.66
N ASN A 171 -6.55 7.07 -9.75
CA ASN A 171 -6.96 7.96 -10.83
C ASN A 171 -6.08 7.85 -12.09
N VAL A 172 -4.92 7.19 -12.01
CA VAL A 172 -4.06 6.96 -13.17
C VAL A 172 -4.74 6.00 -14.13
N ARG A 173 -5.09 6.49 -15.32
CA ARG A 173 -5.76 5.71 -16.36
C ARG A 173 -4.82 5.45 -17.53
N ILE A 174 -4.80 4.20 -17.96
CA ILE A 174 -4.15 3.78 -19.20
C ILE A 174 -5.24 3.69 -20.26
N LEU A 175 -5.04 4.40 -21.37
CA LEU A 175 -5.90 4.31 -22.54
C LEU A 175 -5.37 3.26 -23.50
N PHE A 176 -6.27 2.66 -24.26
CA PHE A 176 -5.98 1.57 -25.18
C PHE A 176 -6.48 1.92 -26.57
N LEU A 177 -5.90 1.27 -27.58
CA LEU A 177 -6.43 1.39 -28.93
C LEU A 177 -7.86 0.86 -28.94
N PRO A 178 -8.83 1.63 -29.46
CA PRO A 178 -10.16 1.11 -29.66
C PRO A 178 -10.11 -0.07 -30.63
N CYS A 179 -10.96 -1.07 -30.40
CA CYS A 179 -11.14 -2.16 -31.34
C CYS A 179 -11.59 -1.59 -32.70
N SER A 180 -10.80 -1.81 -33.74
CA SER A 180 -11.19 -1.51 -35.11
C SER A 180 -12.15 -2.60 -35.60
N ASP A 181 -13.26 -2.20 -36.23
CA ASP A 181 -14.20 -3.14 -36.87
C ASP A 181 -13.52 -3.98 -37.97
N GLU A 182 -12.42 -3.48 -38.54
CA GLU A 182 -11.65 -4.17 -39.58
C GLU A 182 -10.75 -5.26 -38.99
N ASP A 183 -10.15 -5.02 -37.82
CA ASP A 183 -9.15 -5.93 -37.24
C ASP A 183 -9.74 -6.97 -36.27
N LYS A 184 -10.93 -6.76 -35.71
CA LYS A 184 -11.56 -7.64 -34.69
C LYS A 184 -10.67 -7.95 -33.47
N LEU A 185 -9.54 -7.27 -33.31
CA LEU A 185 -8.61 -7.47 -32.21
C LEU A 185 -9.00 -6.55 -31.04
N ASP A 186 -9.34 -7.15 -29.90
CA ASP A 186 -9.71 -6.42 -28.69
C ASP A 186 -8.47 -6.04 -27.87
N HIS A 187 -8.02 -4.79 -28.00
CA HIS A 187 -6.87 -4.27 -27.25
C HIS A 187 -7.20 -3.83 -25.81
N THR A 188 -8.46 -3.89 -25.36
CA THR A 188 -8.87 -3.39 -24.02
C THR A 188 -8.19 -4.13 -22.86
N LYS A 189 -7.62 -5.31 -23.12
CA LYS A 189 -6.93 -6.17 -22.14
C LYS A 189 -5.41 -6.24 -22.32
N CYS A 190 -4.80 -5.46 -23.21
CA CYS A 190 -3.36 -5.57 -23.48
C CYS A 190 -2.49 -5.08 -22.33
N HIS A 191 -2.85 -3.95 -21.70
CA HIS A 191 -2.04 -3.34 -20.62
C HIS A 191 -2.77 -3.24 -19.27
N ARG A 192 -4.10 -3.40 -19.26
CA ARG A 192 -4.89 -3.28 -18.02
C ARG A 192 -4.52 -4.33 -16.99
N SER A 193 -4.50 -5.60 -17.40
CA SER A 193 -4.16 -6.70 -16.50
C SER A 193 -2.72 -6.56 -16.01
N LEU A 194 -1.78 -6.17 -16.87
CA LEU A 194 -0.37 -6.03 -16.50
C LEU A 194 -0.15 -4.92 -15.47
N PHE A 195 -0.87 -3.79 -15.59
CA PHE A 195 -0.78 -2.71 -14.63
C PHE A 195 -1.49 -3.06 -13.32
N GLU A 196 -2.75 -3.52 -13.37
CA GLU A 196 -3.50 -3.85 -12.17
C GLU A 196 -2.88 -5.04 -11.40
N GLU A 197 -2.44 -6.10 -12.07
CA GLU A 197 -1.82 -7.26 -11.42
C GLU A 197 -0.43 -6.93 -10.85
N GLY A 198 0.39 -6.21 -11.61
CA GLY A 198 1.74 -5.84 -11.19
C GLY A 198 1.78 -4.80 -10.05
N VAL A 199 0.83 -3.85 -10.05
CA VAL A 199 0.80 -2.81 -8.99
C VAL A 199 0.42 -3.38 -7.65
N PHE A 200 -0.57 -4.27 -7.61
CA PHE A 200 -1.11 -4.72 -6.34
C PHE A 200 -0.41 -5.94 -5.76
N GLU A 201 0.06 -6.89 -6.58
CA GLU A 201 0.60 -8.13 -6.04
C GLU A 201 2.09 -8.02 -5.67
N ASP A 202 2.93 -7.47 -6.56
CA ASP A 202 4.37 -7.33 -6.31
C ASP A 202 4.65 -6.37 -5.15
N SER A 203 3.96 -5.21 -5.14
CA SER A 203 4.05 -4.26 -4.02
C SER A 203 3.60 -4.90 -2.71
N ARG A 204 2.55 -5.72 -2.72
CA ARG A 204 2.00 -6.33 -1.50
C ARG A 204 2.96 -7.33 -0.89
N ILE A 205 3.56 -8.20 -1.70
CA ILE A 205 4.53 -9.20 -1.23
C ILE A 205 5.74 -8.50 -0.64
N GLN A 206 6.31 -7.54 -1.37
CA GLN A 206 7.51 -6.83 -0.92
C GLN A 206 7.27 -6.00 0.34
N LEU A 207 6.11 -5.32 0.43
CA LEU A 207 5.72 -4.59 1.63
C LEU A 207 5.53 -5.53 2.83
N GLN A 208 4.89 -6.69 2.64
CA GLN A 208 4.60 -7.60 3.72
C GLN A 208 5.88 -8.21 4.32
N ASP A 209 6.85 -8.55 3.49
CA ASP A 209 8.15 -9.09 3.93
C ASP A 209 8.93 -8.04 4.72
N GLU A 210 9.05 -6.81 4.20
CA GLU A 210 9.80 -5.74 4.87
C GLU A 210 9.11 -5.24 6.16
N ILE A 211 7.78 -5.15 6.18
CA ILE A 211 7.04 -4.84 7.43
C ILE A 211 7.29 -5.92 8.48
N THR A 212 7.20 -7.18 8.07
CA THR A 212 7.42 -8.30 8.98
C THR A 212 8.83 -8.23 9.55
N GLU A 213 9.86 -8.05 8.70
CA GLU A 213 11.25 -7.94 9.14
C GLU A 213 11.49 -6.73 10.05
N ALA A 214 10.96 -5.56 9.69
CA ALA A 214 11.19 -4.32 10.45
C ALA A 214 10.52 -4.33 11.84
N TYR A 215 9.32 -4.93 11.94
CA TYR A 215 8.52 -4.86 13.16
C TYR A 215 8.59 -6.12 14.03
N THR A 216 9.07 -7.26 13.52
CA THR A 216 9.25 -8.49 14.32
C THR A 216 10.05 -8.24 15.62
N PRO A 217 11.21 -7.56 15.60
CA PRO A 217 11.98 -7.30 16.82
C PRO A 217 11.23 -6.41 17.82
N TYR A 218 10.35 -5.52 17.34
CA TYR A 218 9.53 -4.69 18.22
C TYR A 218 8.43 -5.52 18.87
N PHE A 219 7.70 -6.32 18.09
CA PHE A 219 6.66 -7.20 18.63
C PHE A 219 7.22 -8.22 19.63
N ASP A 220 8.41 -8.76 19.37
CA ASP A 220 9.10 -9.68 20.29
C ASP A 220 9.44 -9.00 21.63
N ARG A 221 9.90 -7.74 21.60
CA ARG A 221 10.16 -6.96 22.83
C ARG A 221 8.89 -6.69 23.63
N VAL A 222 7.82 -6.29 22.95
CA VAL A 222 6.51 -6.06 23.60
C VAL A 222 6.01 -7.36 24.24
N LYS A 223 6.11 -8.47 23.51
CA LYS A 223 5.72 -9.80 24.00
C LYS A 223 6.53 -10.23 25.23
N ALA A 224 7.83 -9.97 25.24
CA ALA A 224 8.71 -10.29 26.38
C ALA A 224 8.42 -9.43 27.63
N THR A 225 7.83 -8.25 27.47
CA THR A 225 7.48 -7.35 28.59
C THR A 225 6.14 -7.74 29.23
N LEU A 226 5.31 -8.50 28.52
CA LEU A 226 3.99 -8.95 28.96
C LEU A 226 4.01 -10.33 29.64
N GLN A 227 5.17 -10.97 29.78
CA GLN A 227 5.37 -12.28 30.42
C GLN A 227 6.08 -12.13 31.77
#